data_AF-A0A917D6V6-F1
#
_entry.id   AF-A0A917D6V6-F1
#
_cell.length_a   1.000
_cell.length_b   1.000
_cell.length_c   1.000
_cell.angle_alpha   90.00
_cell.angle_beta   90.00
_cell.angle_gamma   90.00
#
_symmetry.space_group_name_H-M   'P 1'
#
loop_
_entity.id
_entity.type
_entity.pdbx_description
1 polymer ?
#
loop_
_entity_poly.entity_id
_entity_poly.type
_entity_poly.pdbx_seq_one_letter_code
_entity_poly.pdbx_strand_id
1 'polypeptide(L)'
;MNKTIQERYFKNGRLTVIPKKEKNKLEVLNELIQLFEMNKQYNEKEINELLKNVYPDFAILRRYLVDYKYLNRTQDCMTYFVNER
;
A
#
# COMPACT_ATOMS: atom_id res chain seq x y z
N MET A 1 -18.56 1.31 -5.41
CA MET A 1 -17.33 0.85 -6.10
C MET A 1 -16.93 1.91 -7.12
N ASN A 2 -15.92 2.73 -6.82
CA ASN A 2 -15.39 3.75 -7.74
C ASN A 2 -14.63 3.06 -8.88
N LYS A 3 -15.33 2.63 -9.93
CA LYS A 3 -14.77 1.97 -11.14
C LYS A 3 -13.57 2.72 -11.74
N THR A 4 -13.45 4.01 -11.51
CA THR A 4 -12.49 4.90 -12.17
C THR A 4 -11.04 4.82 -11.67
N ILE A 5 -10.76 4.33 -10.46
CA ILE A 5 -9.37 4.35 -9.91
C ILE A 5 -8.59 3.11 -10.33
N GLN A 6 -9.19 1.93 -10.23
CA GLN A 6 -8.57 0.69 -10.69
C GLN A 6 -8.23 0.79 -12.17
N GLU A 7 -9.18 1.15 -13.03
CA GLU A 7 -8.93 1.26 -14.48
C GLU A 7 -7.89 2.33 -14.84
N ARG A 8 -7.75 3.37 -14.01
CA ARG A 8 -6.87 4.52 -14.29
C ARG A 8 -5.44 4.34 -13.80
N TYR A 9 -5.26 3.68 -12.66
CA TYR A 9 -3.95 3.55 -12.01
C TYR A 9 -3.48 2.10 -11.90
N PHE A 10 -4.38 1.12 -11.97
CA PHE A 10 -4.01 -0.29 -11.90
C PHE A 10 -4.22 -0.97 -13.25
N LYS A 11 -3.26 -1.79 -13.66
CA LYS A 11 -3.34 -2.63 -14.85
C LYS A 11 -2.93 -4.04 -14.46
N ASN A 12 -3.84 -5.01 -14.59
CA ASN A 12 -3.63 -6.39 -14.18
C ASN A 12 -3.12 -6.50 -12.72
N GLY A 13 -3.70 -5.73 -11.80
CA GLY A 13 -3.31 -5.70 -10.38
C GLY A 13 -2.00 -4.96 -10.08
N ARG A 14 -1.34 -4.37 -11.08
CA ARG A 14 -0.12 -3.57 -10.91
C ARG A 14 -0.40 -2.09 -10.99
N LEU A 15 0.16 -1.33 -10.06
CA LEU A 15 0.10 0.12 -10.13
C LEU A 15 0.98 0.59 -11.29
N THR A 16 0.44 1.43 -12.16
CA THR A 16 1.17 1.97 -13.32
C THR A 16 1.87 3.28 -12.98
N VAL A 17 1.22 4.11 -12.16
CA VAL A 17 1.74 5.42 -11.75
C VAL A 17 1.18 5.82 -10.40
N ILE A 18 2.02 6.46 -9.59
CA ILE A 18 1.58 7.07 -8.33
C ILE A 18 0.92 8.42 -8.65
N PRO A 19 -0.36 8.62 -8.28
CA PRO A 19 -1.04 9.87 -8.54
C PRO A 19 -0.43 11.05 -7.76
N LYS A 20 -0.30 12.19 -8.44
CA LYS A 20 0.14 13.45 -7.82
C LYS A 20 -0.92 14.08 -6.92
N LYS A 21 -2.21 13.93 -7.25
CA LYS A 21 -3.32 14.46 -6.47
C LYS A 21 -3.54 13.61 -5.22
N GLU A 22 -3.57 14.25 -4.05
CA GLU A 22 -3.71 13.56 -2.76
C GLU A 22 -4.97 12.70 -2.68
N LYS A 23 -6.13 13.22 -3.13
CA LYS A 23 -7.38 12.44 -3.17
C LYS A 23 -7.23 11.11 -3.92
N ASN A 24 -6.57 11.13 -5.07
CA ASN A 24 -6.35 9.91 -5.85
C ASN A 24 -5.33 8.99 -5.19
N LYS A 25 -4.34 9.55 -4.48
CA LYS A 25 -3.36 8.78 -3.71
C LYS A 25 -4.04 8.02 -2.58
N LEU A 26 -4.95 8.66 -1.84
CA LEU A 26 -5.73 7.99 -0.80
C LEU A 26 -6.55 6.83 -1.36
N GLU A 27 -7.23 7.02 -2.50
CA GLU A 27 -7.97 5.94 -3.16
C GLU A 27 -7.04 4.77 -3.57
N VAL A 28 -5.85 5.07 -4.12
CA VAL A 28 -4.86 4.04 -4.46
C VAL A 28 -4.35 3.31 -3.22
N LEU A 29 -4.05 4.02 -2.14
CA LEU A 29 -3.60 3.40 -0.87
C LEU A 29 -4.71 2.55 -0.24
N ASN A 30 -5.97 2.97 -0.37
CA ASN A 30 -7.13 2.21 0.08
C ASN A 30 -7.32 0.90 -0.70
N GLU A 31 -6.97 0.87 -1.98
CA GLU A 31 -6.93 -0.38 -2.74
C GLU A 31 -5.73 -1.25 -2.34
N LEU A 32 -4.55 -0.64 -2.13
CA LEU A 32 -3.35 -1.37 -1.72
C LEU A 32 -3.49 -2.04 -0.35
N ILE A 33 -4.19 -1.42 0.60
CA ILE A 33 -4.34 -2.01 1.93
C ILE A 33 -5.15 -3.32 1.92
N GLN A 34 -5.98 -3.55 0.89
CA GLN A 34 -6.74 -4.79 0.71
C GLN A 34 -5.82 -6.01 0.46
N LEU A 35 -4.56 -5.79 0.09
CA LEU A 35 -3.55 -6.86 -0.05
C LEU A 35 -3.05 -7.37 1.30
N PHE A 36 -3.33 -6.65 2.38
CA PHE A 36 -2.87 -6.96 3.73
C PHE A 36 -4.03 -7.45 4.58
N GLU A 37 -3.82 -8.60 5.22
CA GLU A 37 -4.72 -9.13 6.24
C GLU A 37 -4.69 -8.28 7.52
N MET A 38 -5.88 -7.98 8.03
CA MET A 38 -6.06 -7.36 9.36
C MET A 38 -5.59 -8.33 10.45
N ASN A 39 -5.02 -7.80 11.54
CA ASN A 39 -4.43 -8.57 12.65
C ASN A 39 -3.19 -9.42 12.31
N LYS A 40 -2.66 -9.31 11.09
CA LYS A 40 -1.40 -9.96 10.71
C LYS A 40 -0.23 -9.00 10.80
N GLN A 41 0.87 -9.51 11.35
CA GLN A 41 2.15 -8.83 11.34
C GLN A 41 2.97 -9.34 10.15
N TYR A 42 3.57 -8.41 9.43
CA TYR A 42 4.45 -8.67 8.31
C TYR A 42 5.85 -8.21 8.67
N ASN A 43 6.85 -9.04 8.38
CA ASN A 43 8.22 -8.55 8.43
C ASN A 43 8.53 -7.70 7.18
N GLU A 44 9.66 -6.98 7.20
CA GLU A 44 10.10 -6.18 6.06
C GLU A 44 10.13 -6.96 4.74
N LYS A 45 10.64 -8.21 4.74
CA LYS A 45 10.74 -9.01 3.51
C LYS A 45 9.35 -9.35 2.96
N GLU A 46 8.42 -9.75 3.82
CA GLU A 46 7.04 -10.05 3.41
C GLU A 46 6.35 -8.83 2.82
N ILE A 47 6.48 -7.66 3.48
CA ILE A 47 5.89 -6.44 2.96
C ILE A 47 6.48 -6.03 1.62
N ASN A 48 7.80 -6.19 1.48
CA ASN A 48 8.49 -5.84 0.25
C ASN A 48 8.03 -6.75 -0.89
N GLU A 49 7.91 -8.06 -0.67
CA GLU A 49 7.44 -9.00 -1.68
C GLU A 49 5.99 -8.72 -2.09
N LEU A 50 5.09 -8.43 -1.15
CA LEU A 50 3.71 -8.04 -1.44
C LEU A 50 3.65 -6.78 -2.32
N LEU A 51 4.37 -5.73 -1.93
CA LEU A 51 4.35 -4.44 -2.64
C LEU A 51 5.11 -4.48 -3.98
N LYS A 52 6.19 -5.26 -4.08
CA LYS A 52 6.99 -5.42 -5.30
C LYS A 52 6.21 -6.07 -6.44
N ASN A 53 5.25 -6.94 -6.11
CA ASN A 53 4.33 -7.50 -7.09
C ASN A 53 3.41 -6.44 -7.71
N VAL A 54 3.18 -5.33 -7.00
CA VAL A 54 2.27 -4.26 -7.41
C VAL A 54 3.00 -3.09 -8.07
N TYR A 55 4.14 -2.67 -7.53
CA TYR A 55 4.91 -1.55 -8.05
C TYR A 55 6.43 -1.76 -7.84
N PRO A 56 7.28 -1.52 -8.86
CA PRO A 56 8.72 -1.74 -8.74
C PRO A 56 9.36 -0.87 -7.67
N ASP A 57 8.87 0.36 -7.46
CA ASP A 57 9.28 1.22 -6.35
C ASP A 57 8.45 0.92 -5.10
N PHE A 58 8.53 -0.30 -4.59
CA PHE A 58 7.72 -0.72 -3.43
C PHE A 58 8.04 0.09 -2.16
N ALA A 59 9.25 0.65 -2.07
CA ALA A 59 9.71 1.46 -0.96
C ALA A 59 8.86 2.74 -0.78
N ILE A 60 8.52 3.43 -1.88
CA ILE A 60 7.67 4.64 -1.79
C ILE A 60 6.23 4.28 -1.39
N LEU A 61 5.69 3.14 -1.85
CA LEU A 61 4.37 2.68 -1.43
C LEU A 61 4.34 2.36 0.05
N ARG A 62 5.35 1.64 0.55
CA ARG A 62 5.50 1.34 1.98
C ARG A 62 5.55 2.63 2.80
N ARG A 63 6.32 3.62 2.35
CA ARG A 63 6.40 4.94 3.00
C ARG A 63 5.03 5.61 3.05
N TYR A 64 4.31 5.69 1.93
CA TYR A 64 2.98 6.29 1.92
C TYR A 64 1.97 5.54 2.78
N LEU A 65 1.97 4.21 2.79
CA LEU A 65 1.08 3.44 3.66
C LEU A 65 1.31 3.77 5.15
N VAL A 66 2.56 4.02 5.55
CA VAL A 66 2.89 4.43 6.92
C VAL A 66 2.57 5.91 7.17
N ASP A 67 2.98 6.82 6.28
CA ASP A 67 2.72 8.27 6.39
C ASP A 67 1.22 8.56 6.49
N TYR A 68 0.40 7.89 5.68
CA TYR A 68 -1.07 8.04 5.66
C TYR A 68 -1.80 7.14 6.66
N LYS A 69 -1.09 6.47 7.58
CA LYS A 69 -1.65 5.68 8.69
C LYS A 69 -2.52 4.48 8.27
N TYR A 70 -2.26 3.90 7.10
CA TYR A 70 -2.82 2.61 6.69
C TYR A 70 -2.06 1.44 7.33
N LEU A 71 -0.74 1.58 7.42
CA LEU A 71 0.15 0.64 8.12
C LEU A 71 0.81 1.35 9.30
N ASN A 72 1.01 0.60 10.38
CA ASN A 72 1.96 0.93 11.43
C ASN A 72 3.22 0.09 11.27
N ARG A 73 4.30 0.56 11.90
CA ARG A 73 5.57 -0.17 12.01
C ARG A 73 6.15 -0.06 13.41
N THR A 74 6.94 -1.05 13.81
CA THR A 74 7.73 -0.97 15.05
C THR A 74 8.82 0.08 14.94
N GLN A 75 9.34 0.57 16.08
CA GLN A 75 10.43 1.55 16.11
C GLN A 75 11.69 1.03 15.39
N ASP A 76 11.94 -0.27 15.51
CA ASP A 76 13.05 -0.95 14.84
C ASP A 76 12.81 -1.18 13.33
N CYS A 77 11.64 -0.81 12.80
CA CYS A 77 11.26 -0.97 11.39
C CYS A 77 11.22 -2.42 10.87
N MET A 78 11.37 -3.43 11.73
CA MET A 78 11.31 -4.85 11.35
C MET A 78 9.90 -5.33 11.05
N THR A 79 8.90 -4.79 11.74
CA THR A 79 7.54 -5.33 11.72
C THR A 79 6.54 -4.26 11.31
N TYR A 80 5.60 -4.65 10.47
CA TYR A 80 4.53 -3.83 9.94
C TYR A 80 3.18 -4.52 10.14
N PHE A 81 2.12 -3.74 10.33
CA PHE A 81 0.78 -4.26 10.53
C PHE A 81 -0.28 -3.24 10.11
N VAL A 82 -1.45 -3.73 9.68
CA VAL A 82 -2.59 -2.87 9.32
C VAL A 82 -3.05 -2.10 10.56
N ASN A 83 -3.22 -0.79 10.40
CA ASN A 83 -3.75 0.05 11.45
C ASN A 83 -5.26 -0.19 11.55
N GLU A 84 -5.74 -0.61 12.72
CA GLU A 84 -7.18 -0.67 13.00
C GLU A 84 -7.71 0.77 13.00
N ARG A 85 -8.61 1.07 12.08
CA ARG A 85 -9.18 2.41 11.89
C ARG A 85 -10.62 2.44 12.36
#